data_AF-A0A3D4EF92-F1
#
_entry.id   AF-A0A3D4EF92-F1
#
_cell.length_a   1.000
_cell.length_b   1.000
_cell.length_c   1.000
_cell.angle_alpha   90.00
_cell.angle_beta   90.00
_cell.angle_gamma   90.00
#
_symmetry.space_group_name_H-M   'P 1'
#
loop_
_entity.id
_entity.type
_entity.pdbx_description
1 polymer ?
#
loop_
_entity_poly.entity_id
_entity_poly.type
_entity_poly.pdbx_seq_one_letter_code
_entity_poly.pdbx_strand_id
1 'polypeptide(L)'
;TGCDLIIDDTPEAITVSSFDPVRREVARIALEKLIADGRIHPARIEEMVAKAQKEVNATIKAEGERAVFETNIHGLNQELIKLLGRMRYRTSYGQNVLNHSIEVSHISGLIAAELGVDVATAKRAGLLHDIGKAIDHEVEGSHVTIGVEICKKYKESEAVIHAIEAHHGDVEPHTVVACIVQAADAISASRPGARRENIENYVKRLEKLEEISKSFPGIAGSYAIQAGREIRVMVKPEEVPEDKMVLLARDIAKKIEEELTYPGQIKVHVLRETKAVEYAK
;
A
#
# COMPACT_ATOMS: atom_id res chain seq x y z
N THR A 1 -4.68 -3.67 -26.23
CA THR A 1 -4.81 -3.46 -24.76
C THR A 1 -4.25 -2.12 -24.31
N GLY A 2 -3.29 -1.51 -25.02
CA GLY A 2 -2.67 -0.25 -24.57
C GLY A 2 -1.73 -0.43 -23.38
N CYS A 3 -1.16 -1.64 -23.25
CA CYS A 3 -0.07 -1.94 -22.33
C CYS A 3 1.23 -2.04 -23.13
N ASP A 4 2.34 -1.70 -22.49
CA ASP A 4 3.67 -1.90 -23.04
C ASP A 4 4.20 -3.26 -22.59
N LEU A 5 4.82 -3.98 -23.52
CA LEU A 5 5.53 -5.22 -23.23
C LEU A 5 7.02 -4.92 -23.26
N ILE A 6 7.67 -5.14 -22.13
CA ILE A 6 9.10 -4.93 -21.96
C ILE A 6 9.74 -6.31 -21.90
N ILE A 7 10.64 -6.55 -22.85
CA ILE A 7 11.47 -7.75 -22.92
C ILE A 7 12.89 -7.26 -22.64
N ASP A 8 13.46 -7.68 -21.52
CA ASP A 8 14.82 -7.34 -21.12
C ASP A 8 15.74 -8.57 -21.25
N ASP A 9 16.99 -8.43 -20.80
CA ASP A 9 18.00 -9.49 -20.88
C ASP A 9 17.71 -10.67 -19.93
N THR A 10 16.65 -10.61 -19.11
CA THR A 10 16.24 -11.70 -18.23
C THR A 10 15.58 -12.81 -19.06
N PRO A 11 16.18 -14.00 -19.16
CA PRO A 11 15.61 -15.09 -19.93
C PRO A 11 14.24 -15.49 -19.38
N GLU A 12 13.32 -15.85 -20.28
CA GLU A 12 11.97 -16.37 -19.94
C GLU A 12 11.06 -15.39 -19.16
N ALA A 13 11.43 -14.12 -19.06
CA ALA A 13 10.63 -13.09 -18.41
C ALA A 13 10.06 -12.09 -19.43
N ILE A 14 8.79 -11.72 -19.25
CA ILE A 14 8.13 -10.63 -20.00
C ILE A 14 7.45 -9.73 -18.98
N THR A 15 7.80 -8.45 -19.00
CA THR A 15 7.21 -7.45 -18.12
C THR A 15 6.05 -6.74 -18.82
N VAL A 16 4.88 -6.73 -18.18
CA VAL A 16 3.67 -6.02 -18.66
C VAL A 16 3.50 -4.71 -17.89
N SER A 17 3.64 -3.59 -18.59
CA SER A 17 3.51 -2.26 -17.99
C SER A 17 2.23 -1.55 -18.46
N SER A 18 1.47 -1.00 -17.52
CA SER A 18 0.36 -0.06 -17.78
C SER A 18 -0.07 0.59 -16.46
N PHE A 19 -0.52 1.83 -16.53
CA PHE A 19 -1.12 2.54 -15.39
C PHE A 19 -2.48 1.96 -15.00
N ASP A 20 -3.22 1.40 -15.96
CA ASP A 20 -4.51 0.75 -15.72
C ASP A 20 -4.28 -0.71 -15.31
N PRO A 21 -4.57 -1.08 -14.04
CA PRO A 21 -4.34 -2.43 -13.57
C PRO A 21 -5.26 -3.47 -14.26
N VAL A 22 -6.45 -3.06 -14.71
CA VAL A 22 -7.37 -3.95 -15.44
C VAL A 22 -6.80 -4.28 -16.81
N ARG A 23 -6.23 -3.30 -17.51
CA ARG A 23 -5.56 -3.55 -18.81
C ARG A 23 -4.36 -4.47 -18.65
N ARG A 24 -3.56 -4.30 -17.59
CA ARG A 24 -2.44 -5.21 -17.29
C ARG A 24 -2.91 -6.64 -17.11
N GLU A 25 -4.01 -6.85 -16.37
CA GLU A 25 -4.55 -8.19 -16.16
C GLU A 25 -5.05 -8.82 -17.47
N VAL A 26 -5.75 -8.05 -18.30
CA VAL A 26 -6.20 -8.52 -19.62
C VAL A 26 -5.01 -8.92 -20.48
N ALA A 27 -3.94 -8.12 -20.49
CA ALA A 27 -2.72 -8.43 -21.21
C ALA A 27 -2.02 -9.69 -20.66
N ARG A 28 -1.92 -9.84 -19.33
CA ARG A 28 -1.34 -11.03 -18.68
C ARG A 28 -2.07 -12.31 -19.09
N ILE A 29 -3.40 -12.34 -18.95
CA ILE A 29 -4.21 -13.53 -19.31
C ILE A 29 -4.13 -13.81 -20.81
N ALA A 30 -4.14 -12.76 -21.65
CA ALA A 30 -4.01 -12.94 -23.10
C ALA A 30 -2.64 -13.55 -23.47
N LEU A 31 -1.55 -13.08 -22.86
CA LEU A 31 -0.21 -13.63 -23.07
C LEU A 31 -0.10 -15.08 -22.60
N GLU A 32 -0.62 -15.42 -21.42
CA GLU A 32 -0.62 -16.80 -20.93
C GLU A 32 -1.33 -17.75 -21.90
N LYS A 33 -2.47 -17.33 -22.45
CA LYS A 33 -3.22 -18.10 -23.45
C LYS A 33 -2.48 -18.22 -24.79
N LEU A 34 -1.82 -17.15 -25.23
CA LEU A 34 -1.02 -17.15 -26.46
C LEU A 34 0.20 -18.09 -26.34
N ILE A 35 0.89 -18.05 -25.21
CA ILE A 35 2.05 -18.91 -24.92
C ILE A 35 1.59 -20.37 -24.87
N ALA A 36 0.49 -20.67 -24.19
CA ALA A 36 -0.05 -22.03 -24.12
C ALA A 36 -0.51 -22.56 -25.49
N ASP A 37 -1.01 -21.69 -26.38
CA ASP A 37 -1.43 -22.05 -27.73
C ASP A 37 -0.26 -22.22 -28.71
N GLY A 38 0.91 -21.66 -28.42
CA GLY A 38 2.12 -21.74 -29.24
C GLY A 38 2.07 -20.96 -30.57
N ARG A 39 0.96 -20.27 -30.87
CA ARG A 39 0.76 -19.49 -32.10
C ARG A 39 0.55 -18.02 -31.78
N ILE A 40 1.51 -17.21 -32.18
CA ILE A 40 1.49 -15.77 -31.92
C ILE A 40 1.49 -15.03 -33.26
N HIS A 41 0.29 -14.71 -33.75
CA HIS A 41 0.08 -13.89 -34.93
C HIS A 41 -1.08 -12.91 -34.69
N PRO A 42 -1.18 -11.80 -35.46
CA PRO A 42 -2.10 -10.69 -35.15
C PRO A 42 -3.55 -11.12 -34.86
N ALA A 43 -4.16 -11.93 -35.74
CA ALA A 43 -5.54 -12.39 -35.55
C ALA A 43 -5.72 -13.22 -34.25
N ARG A 44 -4.73 -14.03 -33.86
CA ARG A 44 -4.79 -14.82 -32.63
C ARG A 44 -4.63 -13.94 -31.40
N ILE A 45 -3.79 -12.92 -31.47
CA ILE A 45 -3.61 -11.94 -30.39
C ILE A 45 -4.94 -11.23 -30.13
N GLU A 46 -5.60 -10.72 -31.17
CA GLU A 46 -6.90 -10.06 -31.04
C GLU A 46 -7.96 -10.98 -30.42
N GLU A 47 -8.01 -12.24 -30.86
CA GLU A 47 -8.92 -13.24 -30.31
C GLU A 47 -8.65 -13.53 -28.82
N MET A 48 -7.38 -13.72 -28.44
CA MET A 48 -7.01 -14.01 -27.04
C MET A 48 -7.26 -12.80 -26.14
N VAL A 49 -6.99 -11.59 -26.61
CA VAL A 49 -7.31 -10.36 -25.88
C VAL A 49 -8.82 -10.22 -25.67
N ALA A 50 -9.64 -10.49 -26.70
CA ALA A 50 -11.10 -10.43 -26.55
C ALA A 50 -11.62 -11.46 -25.54
N LYS A 51 -11.05 -12.68 -25.53
CA LYS A 51 -11.37 -13.71 -24.54
C LYS A 51 -10.94 -13.31 -23.12
N ALA A 52 -9.72 -12.80 -22.97
CA ALA A 52 -9.20 -12.31 -21.69
C ALA A 52 -10.05 -11.16 -21.14
N GLN A 53 -10.46 -10.21 -21.99
CA GLN A 53 -11.32 -9.11 -21.58
C GLN A 53 -12.67 -9.58 -21.04
N LYS A 54 -13.29 -10.58 -21.69
CA LYS A 54 -14.55 -11.18 -21.19
C LYS A 54 -14.37 -11.83 -19.83
N GLU A 55 -13.27 -12.55 -19.63
CA GLU A 55 -12.94 -13.22 -18.37
C GLU A 55 -12.72 -12.20 -17.24
N VAL A 56 -11.87 -11.20 -17.46
CA VAL A 56 -11.62 -10.13 -16.48
C VAL A 56 -12.91 -9.39 -16.13
N ASN A 57 -13.76 -9.07 -17.13
CA ASN A 57 -15.06 -8.43 -16.86
C ASN A 57 -16.00 -9.31 -16.04
N ALA A 58 -15.99 -10.63 -16.26
CA ALA A 58 -16.77 -11.57 -15.45
C ALA A 58 -16.26 -11.63 -14.01
N THR A 59 -14.94 -11.64 -13.81
CA THR A 59 -14.32 -11.57 -12.48
C THR A 59 -14.66 -10.26 -11.77
N ILE A 60 -14.56 -9.11 -12.45
CA ILE A 60 -14.97 -7.80 -11.91
C ILE A 60 -16.40 -7.87 -11.40
N LYS A 61 -17.33 -8.37 -12.23
CA LYS A 61 -18.74 -8.46 -11.84
C LYS A 61 -18.92 -9.36 -10.61
N ALA A 62 -18.34 -10.55 -10.63
CA ALA A 62 -18.45 -11.51 -9.53
C ALA A 62 -17.89 -10.96 -8.21
N GLU A 63 -16.78 -10.22 -8.26
CA GLU A 63 -16.12 -9.67 -7.09
C GLU A 63 -16.85 -8.45 -6.52
N GLY A 64 -17.45 -7.64 -7.38
CA GLY A 64 -18.37 -6.60 -6.96
C GLY A 64 -19.61 -7.18 -6.26
N GLU A 65 -20.23 -8.20 -6.86
CA GLU A 65 -21.38 -8.91 -6.27
C GLU A 65 -21.02 -9.56 -4.93
N ARG A 66 -19.83 -10.19 -4.85
CA ARG A 66 -19.28 -10.76 -3.61
C ARG A 66 -19.15 -9.70 -2.53
N ALA A 67 -18.55 -8.55 -2.84
CA ALA A 67 -18.35 -7.47 -1.87
C ALA A 67 -19.67 -6.97 -1.27
N VAL A 68 -20.69 -6.79 -2.13
CA VAL A 68 -22.03 -6.35 -1.70
C VAL A 68 -22.74 -7.42 -0.88
N PHE A 69 -22.59 -8.69 -1.25
CA PHE A 69 -23.15 -9.82 -0.52
C PHE A 69 -22.53 -9.97 0.87
N GLU A 70 -21.19 -10.01 0.97
CA GLU A 70 -20.46 -10.16 2.24
C GLU A 70 -20.75 -9.00 3.21
N THR A 71 -20.84 -7.78 2.69
CA THR A 71 -21.17 -6.59 3.48
C THR A 71 -22.67 -6.44 3.76
N ASN A 72 -23.52 -7.32 3.24
CA ASN A 72 -24.98 -7.27 3.40
C ASN A 72 -25.58 -5.89 3.06
N ILE A 73 -25.09 -5.27 1.99
CA ILE A 73 -25.61 -4.00 1.47
C ILE A 73 -26.59 -4.31 0.33
N HIS A 74 -27.73 -3.61 0.29
CA HIS A 74 -28.76 -3.86 -0.71
C HIS A 74 -29.07 -2.61 -1.51
N GLY A 75 -29.49 -2.79 -2.77
CA GLY A 75 -29.95 -1.69 -3.63
C GLY A 75 -28.85 -0.77 -4.15
N LEU A 76 -27.59 -1.20 -4.17
CA LEU A 76 -26.53 -0.47 -4.88
C LEU A 76 -26.77 -0.51 -6.39
N ASN A 77 -26.46 0.60 -7.07
CA ASN A 77 -26.51 0.65 -8.52
C ASN A 77 -25.52 -0.35 -9.15
N GLN A 78 -25.91 -1.03 -10.21
CA GLN A 78 -25.07 -2.03 -10.91
C GLN A 78 -23.72 -1.46 -11.38
N GLU A 79 -23.65 -0.18 -11.75
CA GLU A 79 -22.38 0.45 -12.11
C GLU A 79 -21.47 0.65 -10.88
N LEU A 80 -22.02 0.96 -9.70
CA LEU A 80 -21.23 0.99 -8.46
C LEU A 80 -20.70 -0.40 -8.11
N ILE A 81 -21.52 -1.45 -8.28
CA ILE A 81 -21.11 -2.84 -8.07
C ILE A 81 -19.94 -3.20 -9.00
N LYS A 82 -20.03 -2.80 -10.27
CA LYS A 82 -18.95 -2.99 -11.24
C LYS A 82 -17.67 -2.23 -10.87
N LEU A 83 -17.79 -0.99 -10.38
CA LEU A 83 -16.65 -0.20 -9.90
C LEU A 83 -16.00 -0.84 -8.65
N LEU A 84 -16.80 -1.35 -7.70
CA LEU A 84 -16.31 -2.13 -6.57
C LEU A 84 -15.45 -3.31 -7.05
N GLY A 85 -15.99 -4.07 -8.02
CA GLY A 85 -15.28 -5.19 -8.62
C GLY A 85 -13.93 -4.81 -9.27
N ARG A 86 -13.85 -3.63 -9.88
CA ARG A 86 -12.59 -3.14 -10.48
C ARG A 86 -11.50 -2.88 -9.43
N MET A 87 -11.88 -2.47 -8.22
CA MET A 87 -10.92 -2.24 -7.12
C MET A 87 -10.17 -3.52 -6.70
N ARG A 88 -10.63 -4.72 -7.11
CA ARG A 88 -9.87 -5.96 -6.96
C ARG A 88 -8.50 -5.89 -7.62
N TYR A 89 -8.37 -5.17 -8.73
CA TYR A 89 -7.09 -5.06 -9.43
C TYR A 89 -6.25 -3.88 -8.92
N ARG A 90 -6.79 -3.08 -8.00
CA ARG A 90 -6.11 -1.93 -7.41
C ARG A 90 -5.48 -2.31 -6.08
N THR A 91 -4.23 -1.89 -5.92
CA THR A 91 -3.48 -1.99 -4.67
C THR A 91 -3.05 -0.60 -4.24
N SER A 92 -3.20 -0.29 -2.95
CA SER A 92 -2.70 0.94 -2.32
C SER A 92 -1.86 0.55 -1.10
N TYR A 93 -0.62 1.02 -1.03
CA TYR A 93 0.34 0.66 0.04
C TYR A 93 0.48 -0.86 0.28
N GLY A 94 0.41 -1.66 -0.81
CA GLY A 94 0.49 -3.12 -0.73
C GLY A 94 -0.81 -3.82 -0.32
N GLN A 95 -1.87 -3.09 0.04
CA GLN A 95 -3.19 -3.63 0.38
C GLN A 95 -4.12 -3.60 -0.83
N ASN A 96 -4.87 -4.68 -1.04
CA ASN A 96 -5.93 -4.72 -2.04
C ASN A 96 -7.08 -3.78 -1.66
N VAL A 97 -7.48 -2.88 -2.56
CA VAL A 97 -8.45 -1.81 -2.24
C VAL A 97 -9.86 -2.35 -2.04
N LEU A 98 -10.29 -3.37 -2.80
CA LEU A 98 -11.60 -3.99 -2.60
C LEU A 98 -11.70 -4.65 -1.23
N ASN A 99 -10.71 -5.45 -0.85
CA ASN A 99 -10.68 -6.12 0.45
C ASN A 99 -10.60 -5.11 1.61
N HIS A 100 -9.83 -4.03 1.44
CA HIS A 100 -9.80 -2.92 2.38
C HIS A 100 -11.19 -2.30 2.54
N SER A 101 -11.87 -1.98 1.45
CA SER A 101 -13.22 -1.38 1.49
C SER A 101 -14.26 -2.29 2.14
N ILE A 102 -14.21 -3.60 1.89
CA ILE A 102 -15.06 -4.60 2.57
C ILE A 102 -14.81 -4.57 4.08
N GLU A 103 -13.54 -4.55 4.50
CA GLU A 103 -13.20 -4.49 5.91
C GLU A 103 -13.67 -3.18 6.58
N VAL A 104 -13.40 -2.03 5.94
CA VAL A 104 -13.86 -0.73 6.43
C VAL A 104 -15.37 -0.71 6.57
N SER A 105 -16.10 -1.32 5.63
CA SER A 105 -17.55 -1.52 5.74
C SER A 105 -17.94 -2.31 7.00
N HIS A 106 -17.28 -3.45 7.27
CA HIS A 106 -17.57 -4.25 8.46
C HIS A 106 -17.26 -3.50 9.76
N ILE A 107 -16.10 -2.88 9.87
CA ILE A 107 -15.70 -2.10 11.07
C ILE A 107 -16.66 -0.93 11.27
N SER A 108 -17.03 -0.21 10.20
CA SER A 108 -17.98 0.89 10.27
C SER A 108 -19.35 0.42 10.80
N GLY A 109 -19.82 -0.74 10.36
CA GLY A 109 -21.06 -1.34 10.86
C GLY A 109 -21.00 -1.71 12.34
N LEU A 110 -19.88 -2.24 12.81
CA LEU A 110 -19.68 -2.57 14.22
C LEU A 110 -19.69 -1.32 15.10
N ILE A 111 -18.91 -0.30 14.73
CA ILE A 111 -18.86 0.97 15.48
C ILE A 111 -20.24 1.64 15.48
N ALA A 112 -20.93 1.65 14.35
CA ALA A 112 -22.28 2.23 14.25
C ALA A 112 -23.28 1.54 15.18
N ALA A 113 -23.23 0.20 15.28
CA ALA A 113 -24.10 -0.57 16.16
C ALA A 113 -23.88 -0.20 17.64
N GLU A 114 -22.63 -0.11 18.07
CA GLU A 114 -22.28 0.28 19.44
C GLU A 114 -22.67 1.73 19.78
N LEU A 115 -22.63 2.62 18.80
CA LEU A 115 -23.00 4.04 18.96
C LEU A 115 -24.49 4.33 18.75
N GLY A 116 -25.31 3.32 18.39
CA GLY A 116 -26.72 3.52 18.07
C GLY A 116 -26.97 4.33 16.79
N VAL A 117 -26.02 4.32 15.85
CA VAL A 117 -26.09 4.99 14.54
C VAL A 117 -26.62 4.00 13.49
N ASP A 118 -27.18 4.49 12.40
CA ASP A 118 -27.67 3.63 11.31
C ASP A 118 -26.54 2.77 10.70
N VAL A 119 -26.58 1.47 11.02
CA VAL A 119 -25.57 0.49 10.61
C VAL A 119 -25.51 0.34 9.10
N ALA A 120 -26.66 0.34 8.41
CA ALA A 120 -26.71 0.16 6.97
C ALA A 120 -25.99 1.30 6.22
N THR A 121 -26.24 2.55 6.64
CA THR A 121 -25.58 3.73 6.08
C THR A 121 -24.09 3.73 6.37
N ALA A 122 -23.68 3.37 7.59
CA ALA A 122 -22.25 3.30 7.93
C ALA A 122 -21.51 2.22 7.13
N LYS A 123 -22.09 1.03 6.97
CA LYS A 123 -21.52 -0.03 6.12
C LYS A 123 -21.42 0.43 4.66
N ARG A 124 -22.47 1.07 4.14
CA ARG A 124 -22.50 1.58 2.76
C ARG A 124 -21.46 2.65 2.52
N ALA A 125 -21.32 3.61 3.44
CA ALA A 125 -20.29 4.64 3.39
C ALA A 125 -18.89 4.02 3.46
N GLY A 126 -18.64 3.09 4.38
CA GLY A 126 -17.37 2.39 4.50
C GLY A 126 -17.00 1.56 3.26
N LEU A 127 -17.98 0.92 2.60
CA LEU A 127 -17.73 0.18 1.36
C LEU A 127 -17.38 1.10 0.17
N LEU A 128 -17.95 2.31 0.14
CA LEU A 128 -17.82 3.23 -0.98
C LEU A 128 -16.75 4.32 -0.77
N HIS A 129 -16.17 4.45 0.43
CA HIS A 129 -15.26 5.56 0.78
C HIS A 129 -14.12 5.75 -0.23
N ASP A 130 -13.60 4.64 -0.76
CA ASP A 130 -12.46 4.60 -1.67
C ASP A 130 -12.82 4.32 -3.15
N ILE A 131 -14.12 4.37 -3.50
CA ILE A 131 -14.62 3.93 -4.83
C ILE A 131 -13.96 4.66 -6.01
N GLY A 132 -13.49 5.89 -5.80
CA GLY A 132 -12.80 6.67 -6.83
C GLY A 132 -11.50 6.02 -7.31
N LYS A 133 -10.85 5.18 -6.48
CA LYS A 133 -9.64 4.41 -6.87
C LYS A 133 -9.89 3.36 -7.96
N ALA A 134 -11.15 3.13 -8.35
CA ALA A 134 -11.50 2.25 -9.45
C ALA A 134 -11.21 2.83 -10.85
N ILE A 135 -11.13 4.17 -10.95
CA ILE A 135 -10.94 4.92 -12.22
C ILE A 135 -10.06 6.17 -12.06
N ASP A 136 -9.25 6.25 -10.99
CA ASP A 136 -8.35 7.39 -10.71
C ASP A 136 -7.27 7.60 -11.78
N HIS A 137 -6.99 6.58 -12.60
CA HIS A 137 -6.09 6.68 -13.76
C HIS A 137 -6.78 7.14 -15.06
N GLU A 138 -8.12 7.20 -15.10
CA GLU A 138 -8.91 7.57 -16.28
C GLU A 138 -9.47 8.99 -16.19
N VAL A 139 -9.62 9.53 -14.97
CA VAL A 139 -10.29 10.80 -14.69
C VAL A 139 -9.35 11.69 -13.88
N GLU A 140 -9.30 12.97 -14.24
CA GLU A 140 -8.54 13.97 -13.49
C GLU A 140 -9.20 14.27 -12.14
N GLY A 141 -8.43 14.23 -11.05
CA GLY A 141 -8.90 14.53 -9.70
C GLY A 141 -8.32 13.59 -8.64
N SER A 142 -8.57 13.90 -7.37
CA SER A 142 -8.27 12.96 -6.28
C SER A 142 -9.29 11.82 -6.27
N HIS A 143 -8.94 10.65 -5.71
CA HIS A 143 -9.91 9.55 -5.57
C HIS A 143 -11.12 9.96 -4.72
N VAL A 144 -10.94 10.92 -3.80
CA VAL A 144 -12.03 11.51 -3.00
C VAL A 144 -13.00 12.26 -3.90
N THR A 145 -12.51 13.21 -4.69
CA THR A 145 -13.34 14.03 -5.60
C THR A 145 -14.07 13.15 -6.61
N ILE A 146 -13.36 12.20 -7.21
CA ILE A 146 -13.91 11.23 -8.17
C ILE A 146 -14.99 10.38 -7.50
N GLY A 147 -14.74 9.87 -6.29
CA GLY A 147 -15.70 9.08 -5.52
C GLY A 147 -16.99 9.85 -5.22
N VAL A 148 -16.86 11.11 -4.79
CA VAL A 148 -18.00 12.02 -4.55
C VAL A 148 -18.84 12.21 -5.81
N GLU A 149 -18.21 12.49 -6.95
CA GLU A 149 -18.93 12.70 -8.22
C GLU A 149 -19.65 11.44 -8.70
N ILE A 150 -19.00 10.27 -8.59
CA ILE A 150 -19.60 8.98 -8.92
C ILE A 150 -20.83 8.73 -8.04
N CYS A 151 -20.69 8.86 -6.73
CA CYS A 151 -21.79 8.60 -5.79
C CYS A 151 -22.94 9.60 -5.96
N LYS A 152 -22.66 10.87 -6.25
CA LYS A 152 -23.67 11.87 -6.64
C LYS A 152 -24.41 11.46 -7.92
N LYS A 153 -23.68 11.05 -8.96
CA LYS A 153 -24.25 10.60 -10.24
C LYS A 153 -25.21 9.43 -10.07
N TYR A 154 -24.89 8.50 -9.17
CA TYR A 154 -25.73 7.33 -8.87
C TYR A 154 -26.72 7.53 -7.71
N LYS A 155 -26.89 8.78 -7.25
CA LYS A 155 -27.89 9.20 -6.25
C LYS A 155 -27.74 8.52 -4.89
N GLU A 156 -26.50 8.29 -4.45
CA GLU A 156 -26.23 7.90 -3.07
C GLU A 156 -26.64 9.03 -2.10
N SER A 157 -26.87 8.68 -0.83
CA SER A 157 -27.32 9.64 0.17
C SER A 157 -26.23 10.66 0.53
N GLU A 158 -26.65 11.85 0.97
CA GLU A 158 -25.71 12.90 1.41
C GLU A 158 -24.79 12.42 2.53
N ALA A 159 -25.28 11.56 3.42
CA ALA A 159 -24.46 10.98 4.49
C ALA A 159 -23.32 10.09 3.95
N VAL A 160 -23.58 9.31 2.90
CA VAL A 160 -22.56 8.48 2.23
C VAL A 160 -21.58 9.35 1.46
N ILE A 161 -22.08 10.33 0.71
CA ILE A 161 -21.25 11.26 -0.06
C ILE A 161 -20.34 12.08 0.86
N HIS A 162 -20.86 12.63 1.95
CA HIS A 162 -20.08 13.38 2.93
C HIS A 162 -19.03 12.51 3.62
N ALA A 163 -19.34 11.24 3.93
CA ALA A 163 -18.35 10.33 4.47
C ALA A 163 -17.20 10.06 3.49
N ILE A 164 -17.47 9.97 2.17
CA ILE A 164 -16.42 9.92 1.15
C ILE A 164 -15.63 11.23 1.14
N GLU A 165 -16.29 12.38 1.16
CA GLU A 165 -15.62 13.69 1.11
C GLU A 165 -14.70 13.94 2.32
N ALA A 166 -15.11 13.51 3.51
CA ALA A 166 -14.40 13.80 4.74
C ALA A 166 -13.38 12.72 5.16
N HIS A 167 -13.32 11.53 4.55
CA HIS A 167 -12.56 10.40 5.14
C HIS A 167 -11.03 10.61 5.24
N HIS A 168 -10.46 11.51 4.45
CA HIS A 168 -9.05 11.92 4.56
C HIS A 168 -8.83 13.25 5.28
N GLY A 169 -9.90 13.88 5.79
CA GLY A 169 -9.85 15.18 6.45
C GLY A 169 -9.81 16.38 5.51
N ASP A 170 -10.13 16.19 4.22
CA ASP A 170 -10.21 17.28 3.23
C ASP A 170 -11.35 18.27 3.58
N VAL A 171 -12.40 17.77 4.23
CA VAL A 171 -13.51 18.55 4.79
C VAL A 171 -13.75 18.12 6.24
N GLU A 172 -14.17 19.07 7.07
CA GLU A 172 -14.49 18.80 8.48
C GLU A 172 -15.71 17.85 8.59
N PRO A 173 -15.58 16.72 9.32
CA PRO A 173 -16.67 15.76 9.41
C PRO A 173 -17.81 16.30 10.27
N HIS A 174 -18.92 16.66 9.63
CA HIS A 174 -20.14 17.12 10.32
C HIS A 174 -21.20 16.01 10.53
N THR A 175 -20.91 14.75 10.21
CA THR A 175 -21.79 13.61 10.48
C THR A 175 -21.06 12.52 11.26
N VAL A 176 -21.78 11.82 12.14
CA VAL A 176 -21.21 10.70 12.91
C VAL A 176 -20.73 9.59 11.97
N VAL A 177 -21.43 9.36 10.85
CA VAL A 177 -21.02 8.38 9.83
C VAL A 177 -19.65 8.71 9.24
N ALA A 178 -19.34 9.98 8.98
CA ALA A 178 -18.02 10.37 8.49
C ALA A 178 -16.91 10.08 9.51
N CYS A 179 -17.14 10.40 10.79
CA CYS A 179 -16.20 10.06 11.87
C CYS A 179 -16.00 8.54 12.00
N ILE A 180 -17.08 7.75 11.86
CA ILE A 180 -17.01 6.29 11.87
C ILE A 180 -16.15 5.77 10.72
N VAL A 181 -16.36 6.27 9.50
CA VAL A 181 -15.60 5.84 8.32
C VAL A 181 -14.12 6.22 8.45
N GLN A 182 -13.79 7.42 8.93
CA GLN A 182 -12.41 7.81 9.22
C GLN A 182 -11.74 6.85 10.22
N ALA A 183 -12.43 6.55 11.32
CA ALA A 183 -11.92 5.61 12.32
C ALA A 183 -11.73 4.21 11.73
N ALA A 184 -12.71 3.72 10.95
CA ALA A 184 -12.66 2.40 10.33
C ALA A 184 -11.55 2.28 9.27
N ASP A 185 -11.34 3.30 8.44
CA ASP A 185 -10.23 3.38 7.48
C ASP A 185 -8.88 3.31 8.21
N ALA A 186 -8.69 4.18 9.22
CA ALA A 186 -7.48 4.21 10.02
C ALA A 186 -7.20 2.86 10.72
N ILE A 187 -8.24 2.20 11.25
CA ILE A 187 -8.12 0.86 11.86
C ILE A 187 -7.69 -0.15 10.80
N SER A 188 -8.38 -0.23 9.65
CA SER A 188 -8.04 -1.19 8.57
C SER A 188 -6.60 -1.00 8.07
N ALA A 189 -6.19 0.26 7.91
CA ALA A 189 -4.88 0.68 7.41
C ALA A 189 -3.71 0.40 8.37
N SER A 190 -3.95 0.48 9.69
CA SER A 190 -2.92 0.37 10.72
C SER A 190 -2.67 -1.06 11.21
N ARG A 191 -3.45 -2.04 10.74
CA ARG A 191 -3.26 -3.44 11.15
C ARG A 191 -1.87 -3.95 10.77
N PRO A 192 -1.16 -4.64 11.68
CA PRO A 192 0.14 -5.24 11.38
C PRO A 192 0.07 -6.11 10.12
N GLY A 193 0.90 -5.79 9.11
CA GLY A 193 0.95 -6.51 7.84
C GLY A 193 -0.10 -6.12 6.80
N ALA A 194 -1.07 -5.24 7.11
CA ALA A 194 -2.07 -4.78 6.13
C ALA A 194 -1.46 -3.89 5.05
N ARG A 195 -0.63 -2.93 5.47
CA ARG A 195 0.23 -2.17 4.56
C ARG A 195 1.63 -2.77 4.64
N ARG A 196 2.15 -3.23 3.51
CA ARG A 196 3.58 -3.53 3.41
C ARG A 196 4.26 -2.16 3.39
N GLU A 197 5.05 -1.83 4.42
CA GLU A 197 6.07 -0.79 4.25
C GLU A 197 6.78 -1.12 2.94
N ASN A 198 6.80 -0.18 2.00
CA ASN A 198 7.42 -0.38 0.70
C ASN A 198 8.84 -0.86 0.97
N ILE A 199 9.15 -2.13 0.67
CA ILE A 199 10.38 -2.79 1.13
C ILE A 199 11.59 -1.96 0.70
N GLU A 200 11.51 -1.32 -0.47
CA GLU A 200 12.52 -0.37 -0.93
C GLU A 200 12.70 0.83 -0.02
N ASN A 201 11.62 1.46 0.45
CA ASN A 201 11.71 2.59 1.39
C ASN A 201 12.23 2.13 2.74
N TYR A 202 11.86 0.93 3.17
CA TYR A 202 12.39 0.31 4.39
C TYR A 202 13.89 0.06 4.26
N VAL A 203 14.35 -0.53 3.15
CA VAL A 203 15.77 -0.77 2.85
C VAL A 203 16.53 0.55 2.76
N LYS A 204 16.04 1.53 1.99
CA LYS A 204 16.63 2.87 1.89
C LYS A 204 16.73 3.56 3.24
N ARG A 205 15.75 3.37 4.13
CA ARG A 205 15.79 3.90 5.49
C ARG A 205 16.90 3.26 6.32
N LEU A 206 17.07 1.94 6.25
CA LEU A 206 18.16 1.23 6.93
C LEU A 206 19.52 1.62 6.36
N GLU A 207 19.65 1.70 5.04
CA GLU A 207 20.86 2.15 4.36
C GLU A 207 21.24 3.56 4.78
N LYS A 208 20.28 4.49 4.83
CA LYS A 208 20.52 5.87 5.28
C LYS A 208 20.91 5.95 6.76
N LEU A 209 20.33 5.11 7.61
CA LEU A 209 20.72 5.01 9.03
C LEU A 209 22.18 4.55 9.18
N GLU A 210 22.60 3.57 8.37
CA GLU A 210 23.98 3.13 8.30
C GLU A 210 24.92 4.17 7.69
N GLU A 211 24.50 4.88 6.65
CA GLU A 211 25.27 5.94 6.00
C GLU A 211 25.55 7.11 6.95
N ILE A 212 24.53 7.58 7.67
CA ILE A 212 24.68 8.64 8.69
C ILE A 212 25.72 8.20 9.73
N SER A 213 25.64 6.95 10.19
CA SER A 213 26.60 6.42 11.14
C SER A 213 28.00 6.37 10.52
N LYS A 214 28.19 5.79 9.33
CA LYS A 214 29.49 5.71 8.63
C LYS A 214 30.11 7.07 8.30
N SER A 215 29.33 8.16 8.31
CA SER A 215 29.84 9.51 8.04
C SER A 215 30.77 10.07 9.13
N PHE A 216 30.79 9.48 10.33
CA PHE A 216 31.67 9.93 11.41
C PHE A 216 33.08 9.31 11.29
N PRO A 217 34.15 10.06 11.63
CA PRO A 217 35.52 9.58 11.54
C PRO A 217 35.79 8.45 12.53
N GLY A 218 36.65 7.50 12.15
CA GLY A 218 37.04 6.37 13.01
C GLY A 218 36.08 5.19 13.00
N ILE A 219 35.05 5.18 12.16
CA ILE A 219 34.11 4.06 12.05
C ILE A 219 34.63 3.02 11.06
N ALA A 220 34.70 1.77 11.51
CA ALA A 220 35.04 0.60 10.72
C ALA A 220 33.81 -0.01 10.02
N GLY A 221 32.63 0.10 10.64
CA GLY A 221 31.38 -0.41 10.08
C GLY A 221 30.16 -0.01 10.91
N SER A 222 28.98 -0.10 10.33
CA SER A 222 27.71 0.14 11.01
C SER A 222 26.64 -0.81 10.50
N TYR A 223 25.80 -1.32 11.39
CA TYR A 223 24.75 -2.28 11.06
C TYR A 223 23.45 -1.90 11.77
N ALA A 224 22.39 -1.69 10.99
CA ALA A 224 21.06 -1.52 11.54
C ALA A 224 20.46 -2.90 11.90
N ILE A 225 20.02 -3.07 13.15
CA ILE A 225 19.51 -4.32 13.71
C ILE A 225 18.11 -4.07 14.31
N GLN A 226 17.36 -5.15 14.59
CA GLN A 226 16.00 -5.08 15.13
C GLN A 226 15.09 -4.17 14.30
N ALA A 227 15.10 -4.40 12.98
CA ALA A 227 14.32 -3.62 12.03
C ALA A 227 14.56 -2.09 12.09
N GLY A 228 15.80 -1.67 12.36
CA GLY A 228 16.19 -0.26 12.42
C GLY A 228 15.96 0.41 13.77
N ARG A 229 15.54 -0.34 14.80
CA ARG A 229 15.41 0.19 16.18
C ARG A 229 16.71 0.16 16.98
N GLU A 230 17.72 -0.55 16.49
CA GLU A 230 19.07 -0.53 17.04
C GLU A 230 20.07 -0.31 15.92
N ILE A 231 21.12 0.49 16.16
CA ILE A 231 22.29 0.55 15.28
C ILE A 231 23.54 0.21 16.07
N ARG A 232 24.33 -0.72 15.53
CA ARG A 232 25.64 -1.09 16.06
C ARG A 232 26.72 -0.48 15.20
N VAL A 233 27.55 0.35 15.81
CA VAL A 233 28.65 1.08 15.18
C VAL A 233 29.95 0.50 15.69
N MET A 234 30.75 -0.07 14.80
CA MET A 234 32.07 -0.61 15.11
C MET A 234 33.11 0.47 14.82
N VAL A 235 33.92 0.82 15.81
CA VAL A 235 34.99 1.81 15.64
C VAL A 235 36.35 1.13 15.49
N LYS A 236 37.27 1.81 14.82
CA LYS A 236 38.68 1.44 14.76
C LYS A 236 39.36 1.82 16.08
N PRO A 237 39.87 0.85 16.87
CA PRO A 237 40.46 1.12 18.18
C PRO A 237 41.63 2.11 18.16
N GLU A 238 42.34 2.19 17.04
CA GLU A 238 43.53 3.02 16.84
C GLU A 238 43.17 4.50 16.57
N GLU A 239 41.98 4.75 16.02
CA GLU A 239 41.50 6.09 15.66
C GLU A 239 40.56 6.68 16.71
N VAL A 240 39.82 5.83 17.44
CA VAL A 240 38.84 6.26 18.46
C VAL A 240 39.31 5.84 19.86
N PRO A 241 39.71 6.80 20.71
CA PRO A 241 40.04 6.53 22.10
C PRO A 241 38.79 6.23 22.93
N GLU A 242 38.97 5.47 24.01
CA GLU A 242 37.87 4.94 24.83
C GLU A 242 37.01 6.03 25.49
N ASP A 243 37.63 7.12 25.94
CA ASP A 243 36.95 8.28 26.55
C ASP A 243 36.03 9.03 25.58
N LYS A 244 36.26 8.91 24.26
CA LYS A 244 35.42 9.51 23.21
C LYS A 244 34.23 8.65 22.79
N MET A 245 34.15 7.39 23.22
CA MET A 245 33.09 6.46 22.83
C MET A 245 31.69 6.97 23.19
N VAL A 246 31.54 7.52 24.40
CA VAL A 246 30.25 8.02 24.90
C VAL A 246 29.80 9.27 24.13
N LEU A 247 30.75 10.15 23.79
CA LEU A 247 30.47 11.35 23.00
C LEU A 247 30.06 10.97 21.57
N LEU A 248 30.82 10.06 20.95
CA LEU A 248 30.51 9.56 19.60
C LEU A 248 29.10 8.93 19.53
N ALA A 249 28.71 8.13 20.53
CA ALA A 249 27.38 7.55 20.59
C ALA A 249 26.27 8.62 20.64
N ARG A 250 26.49 9.70 21.40
CA ARG A 250 25.55 10.82 21.51
C ARG A 250 25.47 11.62 20.22
N ASP A 251 26.61 11.90 19.58
CA ASP A 251 26.66 12.67 18.34
C ASP A 251 25.97 11.93 17.20
N ILE A 252 26.18 10.61 17.10
CA ILE A 252 25.49 9.75 16.14
C ILE A 252 23.97 9.75 16.40
N ALA A 253 23.54 9.57 17.65
CA ALA A 253 22.12 9.59 18.01
C ALA A 253 21.45 10.92 17.63
N LYS A 254 22.12 12.04 17.92
CA LYS A 254 21.62 13.38 17.60
C LYS A 254 21.51 13.61 16.10
N LYS A 255 22.51 13.21 15.32
CA LYS A 255 22.47 13.34 13.86
C LYS A 255 21.38 12.48 13.22
N ILE A 256 21.14 11.29 13.76
CA ILE A 256 20.02 10.43 13.33
C ILE A 256 18.68 11.13 13.62
N GLU A 257 18.52 11.74 14.80
CA GLU A 257 17.30 12.49 15.16
C GLU A 257 17.04 13.70 14.24
N GLU A 258 18.10 14.38 13.80
CA GLU A 258 18.02 15.55 12.91
C GLU A 258 17.73 15.17 11.45
N GLU A 259 18.29 14.06 10.94
CA GLU A 259 18.23 13.71 9.52
C GLU A 259 17.20 12.63 9.16
N LEU A 260 16.71 11.86 10.14
CA LEU A 260 15.76 10.77 9.92
C LEU A 260 14.51 10.94 10.79
N THR A 261 13.35 11.04 10.13
CA THR A 261 12.07 10.92 10.82
C THR A 261 11.78 9.45 11.13
N TYR A 262 11.78 9.08 12.41
CA TYR A 262 11.54 7.71 12.85
C TYR A 262 10.43 7.62 13.91
N PRO A 263 9.47 6.69 13.79
CA PRO A 263 8.49 6.46 14.85
C PRO A 263 9.13 5.72 16.02
N GLY A 264 9.39 6.44 17.11
CA GLY A 264 9.93 5.90 18.36
C GLY A 264 11.44 6.14 18.52
N GLN A 265 12.06 5.41 19.45
CA GLN A 265 13.47 5.60 19.80
C GLN A 265 14.37 4.61 19.06
N ILE A 266 15.55 5.08 18.62
CA ILE A 266 16.62 4.26 18.05
C ILE A 266 17.74 4.15 19.09
N LYS A 267 18.16 2.92 19.39
CA LYS A 267 19.25 2.64 20.32
C LYS A 267 20.59 2.60 19.57
N VAL A 268 21.52 3.50 19.94
CA VAL A 268 22.88 3.53 19.36
C VAL A 268 23.85 2.76 20.26
N HIS A 269 24.49 1.72 19.73
CA HIS A 269 25.59 1.01 20.39
C HIS A 269 26.89 1.30 19.65
N VAL A 270 27.89 1.80 20.36
CA VAL A 270 29.25 1.96 19.82
C VAL A 270 30.13 0.89 20.45
N LEU A 271 30.77 0.09 19.60
CA LEU A 271 31.56 -1.07 19.96
C LEU A 271 33.01 -0.84 19.52
N ARG A 272 33.94 -1.02 20.46
CA ARG A 272 35.39 -0.99 20.21
C ARG A 272 35.94 -2.37 20.57
N GLU A 273 36.50 -3.07 19.59
CA GLU A 273 37.01 -4.43 19.77
C GLU A 273 38.48 -4.49 19.34
N THR A 274 39.36 -4.96 20.23
CA THR A 274 40.77 -5.24 19.91
C THR A 274 40.97 -6.75 19.95
N LYS A 275 41.45 -7.34 18.84
CA LYS A 275 41.72 -8.77 18.74
C LYS A 275 43.23 -9.02 18.72
N ALA A 276 43.72 -9.82 19.66
CA ALA A 276 45.05 -10.40 19.62
C ALA A 276 44.90 -11.91 19.42
N VAL A 277 45.63 -12.47 18.45
CA VAL A 277 45.59 -13.89 18.11
C VAL A 277 47.02 -14.42 18.14
N GLU A 278 47.25 -15.49 18.89
CA GLU A 278 48.54 -16.17 18.98
C GLU A 278 48.33 -17.68 18.86
N TYR A 279 49.26 -18.35 18.19
CA TYR A 279 49.20 -19.79 17.96
C TYR A 279 50.34 -20.46 18.73
N ALA A 280 49.99 -21.31 19.69
CA ALA A 280 50.93 -22.21 20.33
C ALA A 280 51.24 -23.39 19.40
N LYS A 281 52.48 -23.89 19.43
CA LYS A 281 52.87 -25.18 18.84
C LYS A 281 52.83 -26.28 19.88
#